data_AF-A0A8T5UML5-F1
#
_entry.id   AF-A0A8T5UML5-F1
#
_cell.length_a   1.000
_cell.length_b   1.000
_cell.length_c   1.000
_cell.angle_alpha   90.00
_cell.angle_beta   90.00
_cell.angle_gamma   90.00
#
_symmetry.space_group_name_H-M   'P 1'
#
loop_
_entity.id
_entity.type
_entity.pdbx_description
1 polymer ?
#
loop_
_entity_poly.entity_id
_entity_poly.type
_entity_poly.pdbx_seq_one_letter_code
_entity_poly.pdbx_strand_id
1 'polypeptide(L)'
;MIYQIPEFLRLFIIFVPQIFMVGLFTFIIFKILKRNTNRNSLTLSGFYFTVSIGLAMNGIAVLIAFFSPGEFVAVLYFFLTYLTVFSFVFVIVFILGLLKLKYVFTVKHSLLIIFAYGTVWLILLLFPGGITYSENWAPEYSSELYIAANILFTITFTIPVIYYSIRLRKLFKDSNLKKKLSLFLIGIMLAIIIIYGTMLYNTWKDDTFKTVWGLSTIVLLISSGLLIYYGIGRDL
;
A
#
# COMPACT_ATOMS: atom_id res chain seq x y z
N MET A 1 1.14 34.92 15.93
CA MET A 1 -0.09 34.11 15.83
C MET A 1 -0.39 33.77 14.36
N ILE A 2 0.60 33.17 13.66
CA ILE A 2 0.51 32.74 12.24
C ILE A 2 1.32 31.43 12.09
N TYR A 3 1.03 30.42 12.91
CA TYR A 3 1.72 29.11 12.87
C TYR A 3 0.80 27.90 13.08
N GLN A 4 -0.52 28.03 12.95
CA GLN A 4 -1.46 26.90 13.09
C GLN A 4 -1.87 26.24 11.75
N ILE A 5 -1.34 26.74 10.64
CA ILE A 5 -1.72 26.30 9.28
C ILE A 5 -1.06 24.97 8.82
N PRO A 6 0.09 24.51 9.36
CA PRO A 6 0.64 23.20 8.96
C PRO A 6 -0.14 21.99 9.51
N GLU A 7 -0.70 22.10 10.72
CA GLU A 7 -1.33 20.96 11.42
C GLU A 7 -2.78 20.73 11.01
N PHE A 8 -3.55 21.82 10.87
CA PHE A 8 -4.95 21.74 10.44
C PHE A 8 -5.08 21.21 9.01
N LEU A 9 -4.12 21.57 8.14
CA LEU A 9 -4.02 21.06 6.78
C LEU A 9 -3.73 19.56 6.77
N ARG A 10 -2.84 19.06 7.65
CA ARG A 10 -2.56 17.63 7.81
C ARG A 10 -3.81 16.86 8.25
N LEU A 11 -4.60 17.42 9.16
CA LEU A 11 -5.88 16.84 9.59
C LEU A 11 -6.89 16.77 8.42
N PHE A 12 -7.06 17.83 7.64
CA PHE A 12 -8.02 17.80 6.53
C PHE A 12 -7.55 16.99 5.31
N ILE A 13 -6.26 17.04 4.96
CA ILE A 13 -5.73 16.40 3.75
C ILE A 13 -5.38 14.93 3.99
N ILE A 14 -5.01 14.54 5.22
CA ILE A 14 -4.60 13.16 5.51
C ILE A 14 -5.73 12.39 6.19
N PHE A 15 -6.27 12.89 7.31
CA PHE A 15 -7.22 12.12 8.12
C PHE A 15 -8.55 11.88 7.41
N VAL A 16 -9.17 12.91 6.84
CA VAL A 16 -10.48 12.77 6.15
C VAL A 16 -10.39 11.80 4.96
N PRO A 17 -9.43 11.95 4.02
CA PRO A 17 -9.30 11.01 2.92
C PRO A 17 -8.95 9.60 3.38
N GLN A 18 -8.11 9.43 4.39
CA GLN A 18 -7.76 8.09 4.87
C GLN A 18 -8.94 7.36 5.50
N ILE A 19 -9.79 8.03 6.28
CA ILE A 19 -11.02 7.41 6.80
C ILE A 19 -11.97 7.03 5.66
N PHE A 20 -12.14 7.91 4.69
CA PHE A 20 -12.93 7.59 3.50
C PHE A 20 -12.38 6.33 2.79
N MET A 21 -11.06 6.24 2.64
CA MET A 21 -10.40 5.08 2.03
C MET A 21 -10.55 3.81 2.85
N VAL A 22 -10.48 3.88 4.19
CA VAL A 22 -10.75 2.75 5.08
C VAL A 22 -12.17 2.23 4.85
N GLY A 23 -13.16 3.14 4.80
CA GLY A 23 -14.55 2.79 4.49
C GLY A 23 -14.71 2.16 3.11
N LEU A 24 -14.10 2.77 2.07
CA LEU A 24 -14.13 2.27 0.70
C LEU A 24 -13.53 0.86 0.58
N PHE A 25 -12.35 0.64 1.16
CA PHE A 25 -11.67 -0.65 1.09
C PHE A 25 -12.39 -1.72 1.92
N THR A 26 -12.95 -1.36 3.07
CA THR A 26 -13.82 -2.27 3.85
C THR A 26 -15.04 -2.68 3.04
N PHE A 27 -15.67 -1.74 2.33
CA PHE A 27 -16.79 -2.01 1.43
C PHE A 27 -16.40 -2.91 0.26
N ILE A 28 -15.21 -2.71 -0.32
CA ILE A 28 -14.66 -3.59 -1.37
C ILE A 28 -14.42 -5.00 -0.84
N ILE A 29 -13.80 -5.15 0.33
CA ILE A 29 -13.57 -6.45 0.98
C ILE A 29 -14.90 -7.18 1.16
N PHE A 30 -15.92 -6.51 1.70
CA PHE A 30 -17.26 -7.08 1.85
C PHE A 30 -17.84 -7.54 0.50
N LYS A 31 -17.73 -6.72 -0.55
CA LYS A 31 -18.21 -7.08 -1.89
C LYS A 31 -17.49 -8.28 -2.51
N ILE A 32 -16.18 -8.41 -2.30
CA ILE A 32 -15.39 -9.55 -2.79
C ILE A 32 -15.82 -10.82 -2.04
N LEU A 33 -15.81 -10.78 -0.71
CA LEU A 33 -16.08 -11.95 0.13
C LEU A 33 -17.55 -12.41 0.08
N LYS A 34 -18.50 -11.49 -0.14
CA LYS A 34 -19.92 -11.83 -0.33
C LYS A 34 -20.18 -12.63 -1.62
N ARG A 35 -19.34 -12.45 -2.65
CA ARG A 35 -19.46 -13.19 -3.93
C ARG A 35 -18.85 -14.57 -3.82
N ASN A 36 -17.63 -14.64 -3.29
CA ASN A 36 -16.86 -15.87 -3.25
C ASN A 36 -15.78 -15.80 -2.16
N THR A 37 -15.57 -16.90 -1.45
CA THR A 37 -14.53 -17.05 -0.40
C THR A 37 -13.40 -17.97 -0.84
N ASN A 38 -13.20 -18.12 -2.15
CA ASN A 38 -12.08 -18.86 -2.69
C ASN A 38 -10.73 -18.19 -2.33
N ARG A 39 -9.63 -18.93 -2.52
CA ARG A 39 -8.27 -18.48 -2.17
C ARG A 39 -7.88 -17.14 -2.83
N ASN A 40 -8.28 -16.91 -4.07
CA ASN A 40 -7.92 -15.68 -4.79
C ASN A 40 -8.70 -14.48 -4.22
N SER A 41 -9.99 -14.67 -3.90
CA SER A 41 -10.82 -13.68 -3.21
C SER A 41 -10.23 -13.33 -1.84
N LEU A 42 -9.87 -14.34 -1.04
CA LEU A 42 -9.24 -14.14 0.27
C LEU A 42 -7.91 -13.40 0.17
N THR A 43 -7.08 -13.75 -0.82
CA THR A 43 -5.77 -13.10 -1.02
C THR A 43 -5.95 -11.63 -1.41
N LEU A 44 -6.85 -11.33 -2.36
CA LEU A 44 -7.10 -9.96 -2.78
C LEU A 44 -7.75 -9.13 -1.66
N SER A 45 -8.67 -9.72 -0.89
CA SER A 45 -9.21 -9.09 0.31
C SER A 45 -8.13 -8.84 1.37
N GLY A 46 -7.13 -9.72 1.49
CA GLY A 46 -5.96 -9.53 2.35
C GLY A 46 -5.16 -8.28 2.02
N PHE A 47 -4.98 -7.96 0.73
CA PHE A 47 -4.39 -6.69 0.28
C PHE A 47 -5.19 -5.50 0.83
N TYR A 48 -6.48 -5.42 0.49
CA TYR A 48 -7.32 -4.30 0.94
C TYR A 48 -7.40 -4.19 2.46
N PHE A 49 -7.53 -5.31 3.17
CA PHE A 49 -7.62 -5.36 4.62
C PHE A 49 -6.37 -4.79 5.28
N THR A 50 -5.20 -5.23 4.81
CA THR A 50 -3.93 -4.79 5.36
C THR A 50 -3.69 -3.30 5.11
N VAL A 51 -3.99 -2.80 3.90
CA VAL A 51 -3.92 -1.37 3.61
C VAL A 51 -4.91 -0.59 4.46
N SER A 52 -6.16 -1.05 4.61
CA SER A 52 -7.16 -0.41 5.45
C SER A 52 -6.69 -0.26 6.89
N ILE A 53 -6.11 -1.31 7.48
CA ILE A 53 -5.58 -1.20 8.85
C ILE A 53 -4.43 -0.20 8.90
N GLY A 54 -3.49 -0.25 7.94
CA GLY A 54 -2.40 0.73 7.89
C GLY A 54 -2.92 2.17 7.82
N LEU A 55 -3.85 2.47 6.92
CA LEU A 55 -4.47 3.78 6.78
C LEU A 55 -5.24 4.20 8.04
N ALA A 56 -5.95 3.28 8.70
CA ALA A 56 -6.61 3.55 9.97
C ALA A 56 -5.61 3.93 11.07
N MET A 57 -4.49 3.20 11.17
CA MET A 57 -3.42 3.52 12.13
C MET A 57 -2.84 4.91 11.88
N ASN A 58 -2.65 5.31 10.61
CA ASN A 58 -2.17 6.67 10.32
C ASN A 58 -3.21 7.75 10.58
N GLY A 59 -4.50 7.49 10.32
CA GLY A 59 -5.56 8.41 10.72
C GLY A 59 -5.54 8.65 12.23
N ILE A 60 -5.44 7.58 13.01
CA ILE A 60 -5.30 7.66 14.48
C ILE A 60 -4.00 8.39 14.86
N ALA A 61 -2.88 8.11 14.18
CA ALA A 61 -1.59 8.76 14.45
C ALA A 61 -1.66 10.27 14.23
N VAL A 62 -2.27 10.72 13.13
CA VAL A 62 -2.45 12.15 12.83
C VAL A 62 -3.36 12.82 13.87
N LEU A 63 -4.44 12.14 14.27
CA LEU A 63 -5.35 12.65 15.29
C LEU A 63 -4.63 12.81 16.64
N ILE A 64 -3.88 11.80 17.07
CA ILE A 64 -3.13 11.83 18.33
C ILE A 64 -2.01 12.87 18.27
N ALA A 65 -1.26 12.94 17.17
CA ALA A 65 -0.20 13.95 17.00
C ALA A 65 -0.72 15.38 17.17
N PHE A 66 -1.97 15.65 16.77
CA PHE A 66 -2.62 16.95 16.92
C PHE A 66 -2.98 17.29 18.38
N PHE A 67 -3.41 16.32 19.18
CA PHE A 67 -3.87 16.56 20.56
C PHE A 67 -2.81 16.28 21.64
N SER A 68 -1.99 15.25 21.43
CA SER A 68 -1.01 14.74 22.38
C SER A 68 0.19 14.15 21.64
N PRO A 69 1.10 15.01 21.15
CA PRO A 69 2.35 14.58 20.52
C PRO A 69 3.16 13.66 21.45
N GLY A 70 3.66 12.53 20.94
CA GLY A 70 4.43 11.57 21.74
C GLY A 70 4.82 10.31 20.99
N GLU A 71 5.62 9.47 21.65
CA GLU A 71 6.20 8.23 21.09
C GLU A 71 5.16 7.24 20.57
N PHE A 72 3.94 7.28 21.09
CA PHE A 72 2.84 6.46 20.60
C PHE A 72 2.50 6.74 19.12
N VAL A 73 2.66 7.99 18.65
CA VAL A 73 2.52 8.36 17.24
C VAL A 73 3.53 7.60 16.39
N ALA A 74 4.76 7.45 16.88
CA ALA A 74 5.81 6.73 16.18
C ALA A 74 5.49 5.23 16.03
N VAL A 75 4.91 4.62 17.07
CA VAL A 75 4.46 3.21 17.03
C VAL A 75 3.35 3.03 15.99
N LEU A 76 2.34 3.91 15.98
CA LEU A 76 1.26 3.84 15.00
C LEU A 76 1.76 4.05 13.57
N TYR A 77 2.69 4.99 13.38
CA TYR A 77 3.30 5.24 12.09
C TYR A 77 4.16 4.06 11.60
N PHE A 78 4.89 3.40 12.50
CA PHE A 78 5.61 2.17 12.19
C PHE A 78 4.65 1.09 11.65
N PHE A 79 3.53 0.86 12.34
CA PHE A 79 2.52 -0.10 11.87
C PHE A 79 1.86 0.32 10.56
N LEU A 80 1.55 1.60 10.35
CA LEU A 80 1.09 2.10 9.05
C LEU A 80 2.06 1.68 7.94
N THR A 81 3.34 2.05 8.10
CA THR A 81 4.34 1.89 7.06
C THR A 81 4.57 0.41 6.78
N TYR A 82 4.72 -0.38 7.84
CA TYR A 82 4.87 -1.83 7.75
C TYR A 82 3.67 -2.48 7.04
N LEU A 83 2.44 -2.24 7.52
CA LEU A 83 1.24 -2.86 6.96
C LEU A 83 0.98 -2.43 5.51
N THR A 84 1.22 -1.16 5.20
CA THR A 84 0.99 -0.62 3.85
C THR A 84 1.94 -1.27 2.85
N VAL A 85 3.23 -1.37 3.17
CA VAL A 85 4.20 -2.05 2.29
C VAL A 85 3.98 -3.56 2.28
N PHE A 86 3.73 -4.17 3.45
CA PHE A 86 3.43 -5.60 3.59
C PHE A 86 2.24 -6.02 2.74
N SER A 87 1.22 -5.16 2.58
CA SER A 87 0.03 -5.47 1.78
C SER A 87 0.35 -5.92 0.35
N PHE A 88 1.43 -5.41 -0.24
CA PHE A 88 1.79 -5.70 -1.62
C PHE A 88 2.17 -7.17 -1.85
N VAL A 89 2.58 -7.90 -0.81
CA VAL A 89 2.83 -9.34 -0.95
C VAL A 89 1.57 -10.10 -1.36
N PHE A 90 0.39 -9.66 -0.91
CA PHE A 90 -0.88 -10.26 -1.30
C PHE A 90 -1.14 -10.09 -2.79
N VAL A 91 -0.71 -8.98 -3.40
CA VAL A 91 -0.81 -8.77 -4.85
C VAL A 91 0.06 -9.77 -5.61
N ILE A 92 1.31 -10.01 -5.17
CA ILE A 92 2.18 -11.03 -5.77
C ILE A 92 1.51 -12.41 -5.68
N VAL A 93 1.09 -12.79 -4.47
CA VAL A 93 0.48 -14.10 -4.21
C VAL A 93 -0.81 -14.27 -5.03
N PHE A 94 -1.58 -13.20 -5.21
CA PHE A 94 -2.78 -13.20 -6.02
C PHE A 94 -2.47 -13.44 -7.51
N ILE A 95 -1.49 -12.73 -8.08
CA ILE A 95 -1.07 -12.92 -9.48
C ILE A 95 -0.54 -14.35 -9.70
N LEU A 96 0.27 -14.87 -8.77
CA LEU A 96 0.75 -16.26 -8.81
C LEU A 96 -0.40 -17.27 -8.72
N GLY A 97 -1.42 -16.99 -7.90
CA GLY A 97 -2.65 -17.78 -7.82
C GLY A 97 -3.42 -17.81 -9.14
N LEU A 98 -3.54 -16.66 -9.82
CA LEU A 98 -4.18 -16.57 -11.14
C LEU A 98 -3.40 -17.29 -12.23
N LEU A 99 -2.07 -17.28 -12.17
CA LEU A 99 -1.22 -18.00 -13.12
C LEU A 99 -1.42 -19.52 -13.07
N LYS A 100 -2.13 -20.06 -12.06
CA LYS A 100 -2.46 -21.48 -11.89
C LYS A 100 -1.31 -22.37 -12.33
N LEU A 101 -0.12 -22.17 -11.75
CA LEU A 101 1.05 -23.02 -11.97
C LEU A 101 0.64 -24.44 -11.58
N LYS A 102 0.22 -25.23 -12.58
CA LYS A 102 -0.68 -26.40 -12.50
C LYS A 102 -0.30 -27.47 -11.47
N TYR A 103 0.89 -27.42 -10.88
CA TYR A 103 1.36 -28.39 -9.89
C TYR A 103 2.14 -27.81 -8.69
N VAL A 104 2.40 -26.50 -8.59
CA VAL A 104 3.48 -26.02 -7.70
C VAL A 104 3.03 -25.02 -6.61
N PHE A 105 1.99 -24.21 -6.83
CA PHE A 105 1.70 -23.10 -5.90
C PHE A 105 0.67 -23.45 -4.81
N THR A 106 1.13 -24.17 -3.78
CA THR A 106 0.29 -24.55 -2.61
C THR A 106 0.16 -23.42 -1.58
N VAL A 107 -0.72 -23.58 -0.59
CA VAL A 107 -0.90 -22.62 0.52
C VAL A 107 0.40 -22.41 1.30
N LYS A 108 1.19 -23.48 1.50
CA LYS A 108 2.50 -23.42 2.17
C LYS A 108 3.46 -22.43 1.47
N HIS A 109 3.48 -22.44 0.13
CA HIS A 109 4.29 -21.50 -0.64
C HIS A 109 3.82 -20.05 -0.49
N SER A 110 2.50 -19.81 -0.49
CA SER A 110 1.97 -18.47 -0.21
C SER A 110 2.38 -17.97 1.16
N LEU A 111 2.22 -18.80 2.21
CA LEU A 111 2.58 -18.44 3.57
C LEU A 111 4.09 -18.16 3.69
N LEU A 112 4.93 -18.97 3.04
CA LEU A 112 6.37 -18.75 3.01
C LEU A 112 6.74 -17.41 2.36
N ILE A 113 6.15 -17.08 1.21
CA ILE A 113 6.38 -15.79 0.52
C ILE A 113 5.92 -14.63 1.41
N ILE A 114 4.71 -14.72 1.99
CA ILE A 114 4.16 -13.71 2.90
C ILE A 114 5.09 -13.49 4.09
N PHE A 115 5.51 -14.57 4.75
CA PHE A 115 6.38 -14.52 5.91
C PHE A 115 7.77 -13.95 5.59
N ALA A 116 8.40 -14.42 4.50
CA ALA A 116 9.71 -13.93 4.07
C ALA A 116 9.66 -12.43 3.73
N TYR A 117 8.64 -12.00 2.96
CA TYR A 117 8.46 -10.60 2.60
C TYR A 117 8.23 -9.73 3.85
N GLY A 118 7.35 -10.15 4.76
CA GLY A 118 7.08 -9.43 6.01
C GLY A 118 8.34 -9.31 6.88
N THR A 119 9.09 -10.40 7.04
CA THR A 119 10.33 -10.39 7.85
C THR A 119 11.37 -9.44 7.28
N VAL A 120 11.58 -9.47 5.96
CA VAL A 120 12.54 -8.61 5.26
C VAL A 120 12.19 -7.12 5.44
N TRP A 121 10.91 -6.77 5.30
CA TRP A 121 10.45 -5.39 5.53
C TRP A 121 10.49 -4.96 6.99
N LEU A 122 10.19 -5.87 7.91
CA LEU A 122 10.28 -5.62 9.34
C LEU A 122 11.72 -5.27 9.73
N ILE A 123 12.69 -6.06 9.27
CA ILE A 123 14.12 -5.81 9.52
C ILE A 123 14.54 -4.44 8.97
N LEU A 124 14.12 -4.11 7.74
CA LEU A 124 14.47 -2.83 7.13
C LEU A 124 13.90 -1.63 7.90
N LEU A 125 12.64 -1.71 8.36
CA LEU A 125 12.02 -0.60 9.10
C LEU A 125 12.59 -0.42 10.51
N LEU A 126 13.27 -1.44 11.06
CA LEU A 126 14.01 -1.36 12.32
C LEU A 126 15.43 -0.81 12.16
N PHE A 127 15.80 -0.31 10.97
CA PHE A 127 17.10 0.30 10.72
C PHE A 127 17.34 1.50 11.66
N PRO A 128 18.40 1.48 12.50
CA PRO A 128 18.66 2.56 13.45
C PRO A 128 18.87 3.91 12.77
N GLY A 129 18.18 4.94 13.24
CA GLY A 129 18.21 6.27 12.62
C GLY A 129 17.51 6.34 11.25
N GLY A 130 16.82 5.26 10.84
CA GLY A 130 16.11 5.18 9.58
C GLY A 130 14.95 6.16 9.50
N ILE A 131 14.08 6.15 10.52
CA ILE A 131 12.91 7.02 10.66
C ILE A 131 13.11 7.88 11.92
N THR A 132 13.13 9.20 11.73
CA THR A 132 13.09 10.20 12.81
C THR A 132 11.78 10.97 12.74
N TYR A 133 11.54 11.84 13.72
CA TYR A 133 10.32 12.65 13.80
C TYR A 133 10.66 14.12 13.98
N SER A 134 9.98 14.98 13.24
CA SER A 134 10.07 16.43 13.41
C SER A 134 9.30 16.90 14.66
N GLU A 135 9.38 18.20 14.96
CA GLU A 135 8.66 18.82 16.09
C GLU A 135 7.14 18.58 16.05
N ASN A 136 6.56 18.48 14.83
CA ASN A 136 5.14 18.22 14.62
C ASN A 136 4.81 16.72 14.51
N TRP A 137 5.73 15.85 14.95
CA TRP A 137 5.62 14.39 14.83
C TRP A 137 5.28 13.95 13.40
N ALA A 138 5.88 14.63 12.42
CA ALA A 138 5.88 14.16 11.05
C ALA A 138 7.10 13.25 10.87
N PRO A 139 6.94 12.08 10.23
CA PRO A 139 8.04 11.16 9.95
C PRO A 139 9.03 11.80 8.99
N GLU A 140 10.32 11.63 9.26
CA GLU A 140 11.43 12.04 8.40
C GLU A 140 12.31 10.82 8.14
N TYR A 141 12.52 10.49 6.87
CA TYR A 141 13.32 9.35 6.47
C TYR A 141 14.75 9.79 6.19
N SER A 142 15.71 9.03 6.72
CA SER A 142 17.10 9.13 6.29
C SER A 142 17.25 8.75 4.81
N SER A 143 18.25 9.33 4.15
CA SER A 143 18.57 9.03 2.75
C SER A 143 18.94 7.55 2.57
N GLU A 144 19.61 6.97 3.56
CA GLU A 144 20.01 5.56 3.61
C GLU A 144 18.78 4.64 3.62
N LEU A 145 17.81 4.91 4.51
CA LEU A 145 16.56 4.15 4.55
C LEU A 145 15.78 4.32 3.24
N TYR A 146 15.69 5.55 2.72
CA TYR A 146 15.01 5.83 1.46
C TYR A 146 15.60 4.99 0.31
N ILE A 147 16.93 5.02 0.10
CA ILE A 147 17.58 4.28 -0.98
C ILE A 147 17.38 2.77 -0.78
N ALA A 148 17.63 2.26 0.44
CA ALA A 148 17.51 0.84 0.74
C ALA A 148 16.08 0.33 0.55
N ALA A 149 15.07 1.08 1.03
CA ALA A 149 13.65 0.75 0.87
C ALA A 149 13.23 0.72 -0.59
N ASN A 150 13.67 1.68 -1.39
CA ASN A 150 13.34 1.70 -2.82
C ASN A 150 13.98 0.55 -3.59
N ILE A 151 15.26 0.24 -3.33
CA ILE A 151 15.93 -0.92 -3.93
C ILE A 151 15.21 -2.20 -3.55
N LEU A 152 14.94 -2.37 -2.25
CA LEU A 152 14.29 -3.57 -1.73
C LEU A 152 12.87 -3.74 -2.29
N PHE A 153 12.07 -2.67 -2.32
CA PHE A 153 10.73 -2.69 -2.92
C PHE A 153 10.78 -3.01 -4.40
N THR A 154 11.76 -2.47 -5.13
CA THR A 154 11.95 -2.75 -6.54
C THR A 154 12.23 -4.24 -6.80
N ILE A 155 13.17 -4.81 -6.06
CA ILE A 155 13.61 -6.20 -6.24
C ILE A 155 12.55 -7.19 -5.76
N THR A 156 11.96 -6.93 -4.59
CA THR A 156 11.03 -7.88 -3.94
C THR A 156 9.60 -7.77 -4.45
N PHE A 157 9.19 -6.63 -5.01
CA PHE A 157 7.82 -6.39 -5.45
C PHE A 157 7.70 -5.93 -6.91
N THR A 158 8.28 -4.78 -7.26
CA THR A 158 8.05 -4.15 -8.57
C THR A 158 8.45 -5.08 -9.73
N ILE A 159 9.66 -5.63 -9.69
CA ILE A 159 10.16 -6.56 -10.72
C ILE A 159 9.32 -7.84 -10.78
N PRO A 160 9.08 -8.58 -9.67
CA PRO A 160 8.22 -9.77 -9.68
C PRO A 160 6.83 -9.50 -10.24
N VAL A 161 6.17 -8.42 -9.81
CA VAL A 161 4.83 -8.09 -10.30
C VAL A 161 4.83 -7.83 -11.78
N ILE A 162 5.74 -7.00 -12.30
CA ILE A 162 5.81 -6.72 -13.74
C ILE A 162 6.05 -8.01 -14.52
N TYR A 163 7.02 -8.83 -14.09
CA TYR A 163 7.36 -10.10 -14.73
C TYR A 163 6.16 -11.06 -14.79
N TYR A 164 5.53 -11.34 -13.65
CA TYR A 164 4.40 -12.27 -13.59
C TYR A 164 3.15 -11.72 -14.27
N SER A 165 2.95 -10.40 -14.25
CA SER A 165 1.84 -9.73 -14.95
C SER A 165 1.93 -9.87 -16.46
N ILE A 166 3.14 -9.69 -17.03
CA ILE A 166 3.38 -9.91 -18.46
C ILE A 166 3.10 -11.37 -18.83
N ARG A 167 3.54 -12.32 -18.00
CA ARG A 167 3.27 -13.75 -18.21
C ARG A 167 1.77 -14.06 -18.13
N LEU A 168 1.06 -13.49 -17.17
CA LEU A 168 -0.38 -13.67 -16.99
C LEU A 168 -1.16 -13.12 -18.19
N ARG A 169 -0.76 -11.96 -18.72
CA ARG A 169 -1.39 -11.36 -19.91
C ARG A 169 -1.27 -12.24 -21.16
N LYS A 170 -0.15 -12.96 -21.31
CA LYS A 170 0.06 -13.91 -22.41
C LYS A 170 -0.80 -15.17 -22.28
N LEU A 171 -1.20 -15.54 -21.06
CA LEU A 171 -2.00 -16.74 -20.79
C LEU A 171 -3.47 -16.56 -21.21
N PHE A 172 -4.03 -15.36 -21.01
CA PHE A 172 -5.42 -15.10 -21.37
C PHE A 172 -5.59 -15.08 -22.89
N LYS A 173 -6.55 -15.86 -23.40
CA LYS A 173 -6.93 -15.83 -24.82
C LYS A 173 -8.03 -14.80 -25.08
N ASP A 174 -9.00 -14.71 -24.17
CA ASP A 174 -10.13 -13.79 -24.23
C ASP A 174 -9.68 -12.32 -24.14
N SER A 175 -10.12 -11.51 -25.10
CA SER A 175 -9.81 -10.08 -25.18
C SER A 175 -10.46 -9.27 -24.06
N ASN A 176 -11.64 -9.66 -23.57
CA ASN A 176 -12.30 -9.02 -22.43
C ASN A 176 -11.50 -9.25 -21.14
N LEU A 177 -11.01 -10.47 -20.93
CA LEU A 177 -10.20 -10.81 -19.76
C LEU A 177 -8.84 -10.08 -19.80
N LYS A 178 -8.26 -9.88 -20.99
CA LYS A 178 -7.06 -9.04 -21.15
C LYS A 178 -7.32 -7.57 -20.81
N LYS A 179 -8.45 -6.98 -21.23
CA LYS A 179 -8.81 -5.59 -20.89
C LYS A 179 -8.97 -5.42 -19.38
N LYS A 180 -9.67 -6.36 -18.74
CA LYS A 180 -9.86 -6.45 -17.28
C LYS A 180 -8.52 -6.56 -16.54
N LEU A 181 -7.63 -7.42 -17.00
CA LEU A 181 -6.27 -7.51 -16.47
C LEU A 181 -5.49 -6.20 -16.65
N SER A 182 -5.57 -5.53 -17.80
CA SER A 182 -4.90 -4.24 -18.00
C SER A 182 -5.36 -3.19 -16.99
N LEU A 183 -6.66 -3.10 -16.69
CA LEU A 183 -7.17 -2.18 -15.65
C LEU A 183 -6.59 -2.52 -14.27
N PHE A 184 -6.56 -3.80 -13.91
CA PHE A 184 -5.94 -4.27 -12.67
C PHE A 184 -4.45 -3.89 -12.59
N LEU A 185 -3.70 -4.07 -13.67
CA LEU A 185 -2.29 -3.71 -13.74
C LEU A 185 -2.06 -2.20 -13.65
N ILE A 186 -2.89 -1.39 -14.29
CA ILE A 186 -2.83 0.08 -14.13
C ILE A 186 -3.05 0.43 -12.66
N GLY A 187 -4.04 -0.18 -12.00
CA GLY A 187 -4.29 0.02 -10.58
C GLY A 187 -3.07 -0.31 -9.70
N ILE A 188 -2.37 -1.42 -9.98
CA ILE A 188 -1.12 -1.77 -9.29
C ILE A 188 0.00 -0.78 -9.59
N MET A 189 0.17 -0.34 -10.83
CA MET A 189 1.18 0.67 -11.18
C MET A 189 0.95 1.98 -10.44
N LEU A 190 -0.31 2.41 -10.28
CA LEU A 190 -0.64 3.56 -9.45
C LEU A 190 -0.29 3.32 -7.98
N ALA A 191 -0.56 2.12 -7.44
CA ALA A 191 -0.17 1.77 -6.07
C ALA A 191 1.36 1.80 -5.87
N ILE A 192 2.12 1.35 -6.87
CA ILE A 192 3.58 1.42 -6.89
C ILE A 192 4.06 2.87 -6.86
N ILE A 193 3.49 3.74 -7.71
CA ILE A 193 3.81 5.18 -7.75
C ILE A 193 3.53 5.82 -6.38
N ILE A 194 2.42 5.45 -5.73
CA ILE A 194 2.09 5.94 -4.37
C ILE A 194 3.20 5.57 -3.39
N ILE A 195 3.69 4.32 -3.37
CA ILE A 195 4.76 3.91 -2.47
C ILE A 195 6.06 4.68 -2.71
N TYR A 196 6.53 4.74 -3.96
CA TYR A 196 7.75 5.47 -4.31
C TYR A 196 7.67 6.95 -3.91
N GLY A 197 6.55 7.61 -4.26
CA GLY A 197 6.40 9.02 -3.95
C GLY A 197 6.11 9.29 -2.47
N THR A 198 5.50 8.37 -1.71
CA THR A 198 5.39 8.49 -0.25
C THR A 198 6.76 8.35 0.42
N MET A 199 7.61 7.43 -0.03
CA MET A 199 9.00 7.36 0.46
C MET A 199 9.74 8.66 0.17
N LEU A 200 9.56 9.22 -1.03
CA LEU A 200 10.15 10.52 -1.40
C LEU A 200 9.57 11.66 -0.56
N TYR A 201 8.26 11.67 -0.29
CA TYR A 201 7.57 12.65 0.54
C TYR A 201 8.14 12.74 1.96
N ASN A 202 8.48 11.60 2.57
CA ASN A 202 9.06 11.57 3.91
C ASN A 202 10.57 11.90 3.93
N THR A 203 11.24 11.92 2.78
CA THR A 203 12.69 12.18 2.67
C THR A 203 12.97 13.61 2.20
N TRP A 204 12.18 14.09 1.24
CA TRP A 204 12.37 15.36 0.57
C TRP A 204 11.76 16.52 1.36
N LYS A 205 12.49 17.62 1.52
CA LYS A 205 12.09 18.73 2.41
C LYS A 205 11.28 19.84 1.75
N ASP A 206 11.11 19.82 0.42
CA ASP A 206 10.36 20.85 -0.31
C ASP A 206 8.85 20.82 -0.03
N ASP A 207 8.31 21.94 0.47
CA ASP A 207 6.90 22.07 0.87
C ASP A 207 5.94 22.07 -0.32
N THR A 208 6.38 22.56 -1.49
CA THR A 208 5.55 22.57 -2.70
C THR A 208 5.32 21.15 -3.20
N PHE A 209 6.38 20.34 -3.24
CA PHE A 209 6.28 18.91 -3.52
C PHE A 209 5.37 18.20 -2.54
N LYS A 210 5.53 18.44 -1.23
CA LYS A 210 4.68 17.82 -0.21
C LYS A 210 3.20 18.15 -0.39
N THR A 211 2.88 19.40 -0.68
CA THR A 211 1.49 19.84 -0.89
C THR A 211 0.88 19.19 -2.13
N VAL A 212 1.59 19.25 -3.27
CA VAL A 212 1.14 18.66 -4.54
C VAL A 212 1.00 17.14 -4.42
N TRP A 213 1.96 16.48 -3.78
CA TRP A 213 1.95 15.04 -3.57
C TRP A 213 0.81 14.60 -2.64
N GLY A 214 0.57 15.34 -1.55
CA GLY A 214 -0.52 15.07 -0.61
C GLY A 214 -1.88 15.06 -1.29
N LEU A 215 -2.15 16.08 -2.14
CA LEU A 215 -3.38 16.16 -2.93
C LEU A 215 -3.46 15.06 -4.01
N SER A 216 -2.36 14.84 -4.72
CA SER A 216 -2.30 13.83 -5.79
C SER A 216 -2.52 12.41 -5.24
N THR A 217 -1.98 12.11 -4.06
CA THR A 217 -2.08 10.79 -3.42
C THR A 217 -3.53 10.39 -3.18
N ILE A 218 -4.42 11.33 -2.85
CA ILE A 218 -5.86 11.05 -2.66
C ILE A 218 -6.47 10.49 -3.95
N VAL A 219 -6.25 11.17 -5.08
CA VAL A 219 -6.77 10.77 -6.39
C VAL A 219 -6.15 9.44 -6.82
N LEU A 220 -4.84 9.28 -6.64
CA LEU A 220 -4.11 8.07 -6.99
C LEU A 220 -4.59 6.87 -6.18
N LEU A 221 -4.83 7.03 -4.87
CA LEU A 221 -5.21 5.96 -3.97
C LEU A 221 -6.64 5.47 -4.24
N ILE A 222 -7.58 6.39 -4.46
CA ILE A 222 -8.96 6.05 -4.89
C ILE A 222 -8.91 5.32 -6.23
N SER A 223 -8.21 5.88 -7.22
CA SER A 223 -8.13 5.33 -8.57
C SER A 223 -7.49 3.95 -8.57
N SER A 224 -6.38 3.78 -7.85
CA SER A 224 -5.68 2.51 -7.70
C SER A 224 -6.59 1.43 -7.11
N GLY A 225 -7.23 1.73 -5.97
CA GLY A 225 -8.10 0.77 -5.29
C GLY A 225 -9.30 0.36 -6.14
N LEU A 226 -9.94 1.31 -6.83
CA LEU A 226 -11.07 1.02 -7.72
C LEU A 226 -10.65 0.25 -8.98
N LEU A 227 -9.50 0.58 -9.58
CA LEU A 227 -9.00 -0.11 -10.78
C LEU A 227 -8.59 -1.56 -10.48
N ILE A 228 -7.99 -1.82 -9.31
CA ILE A 228 -7.70 -3.18 -8.84
C ILE A 228 -9.01 -3.98 -8.69
N TYR A 229 -10.03 -3.38 -8.07
CA TYR A 229 -11.33 -4.03 -7.85
C TYR A 229 -12.09 -4.26 -9.17
N TYR A 230 -12.31 -3.23 -9.98
CA TYR A 230 -13.06 -3.35 -11.23
C TYR A 230 -12.29 -4.09 -12.33
N GLY A 231 -10.96 -4.14 -12.24
CA GLY A 231 -10.12 -4.90 -13.15
C GLY A 231 -10.34 -6.40 -13.03
N ILE A 232 -10.14 -6.98 -11.83
CA ILE A 232 -10.33 -8.43 -11.63
C ILE A 232 -11.20 -8.72 -10.40
N GLY A 233 -11.09 -7.94 -9.32
CA GLY A 233 -11.75 -8.22 -8.05
C GLY A 233 -13.28 -8.35 -8.12
N ARG A 234 -13.93 -7.67 -9.07
CA ARG A 234 -15.39 -7.73 -9.28
C ARG A 234 -15.84 -9.10 -9.80
N ASP A 235 -15.02 -9.79 -10.57
CA ASP A 235 -15.42 -11.05 -11.25
C ASP A 235 -14.87 -12.31 -10.56
N LEU A 236 -14.28 -12.17 -9.37
CA LEU A 236 -13.89 -13.28 -8.48
C LEU A 236 -15.09 -13.85 -7.72
#